data_AF-A0A9D6SXL8-F1
#
_entry.id   AF-A0A9D6SXL8-F1
#
_cell.length_a   1.000
_cell.length_b   1.000
_cell.length_c   1.000
_cell.angle_alpha   90.00
_cell.angle_beta   90.00
_cell.angle_gamma   90.00
#
_symmetry.space_group_name_H-M   'P 1'
#
loop_
_entity.id
_entity.type
_entity.pdbx_description
1 polymer ?
#
loop_
_entity_poly.entity_id
_entity_poly.type
_entity_poly.pdbx_seq_one_letter_code
_entity_poly.pdbx_strand_id
1 'polypeptide(L)'
;MGGLPASTVNGLAVHPSNPKVIYAAMRDGVFRSEDAGQSWRRAAGPKNVAAVAVNPKRPSEVYAATVDGTIWARTNGGQRWEPRR
;
A
#
# COMPACT_ATOMS: atom_id res chain seq x y z
N MET A 1 -2.63 15.73 12.78
CA MET A 1 -1.79 15.41 11.61
C MET A 1 -0.99 14.17 11.94
N GLY A 2 -1.19 13.06 11.23
CA GLY A 2 -0.43 11.83 11.43
C GLY A 2 0.48 11.63 10.23
N GLY A 3 1.78 11.86 10.42
CA GLY A 3 2.80 11.51 9.44
C GLY A 3 3.01 10.00 9.38
N LEU A 4 3.88 9.56 8.46
CA LEU A 4 4.38 8.20 8.50
C LEU A 4 5.16 7.96 9.81
N PRO A 5 5.12 6.75 10.39
CA PRO A 5 6.02 6.40 11.49
C PRO A 5 7.48 6.61 11.07
N ALA A 6 8.37 6.91 12.03
CA ALA A 6 9.80 7.08 11.79
C ALA A 6 10.44 5.73 11.38
N SER A 7 10.33 5.39 10.10
CA SER A 7 10.78 4.14 9.50
C SER A 7 10.96 4.34 7.99
N THR A 8 11.72 3.44 7.37
CA THR A 8 12.04 3.53 5.94
C THR A 8 10.80 3.34 5.07
N VAL A 9 10.66 4.19 4.06
CA VAL A 9 9.73 4.00 2.95
C VAL A 9 10.48 3.29 1.83
N ASN A 10 10.06 2.07 1.52
CA ASN A 10 10.71 1.23 0.50
C ASN A 10 10.18 1.51 -0.91
N GLY A 11 8.95 2.04 -1.02
CA GLY A 11 8.35 2.37 -2.30
C GLY A 11 7.04 3.13 -2.15
N LEU A 12 6.65 3.84 -3.21
CA LEU A 12 5.38 4.55 -3.32
C LEU A 12 4.63 4.11 -4.58
N ALA A 13 3.31 4.08 -4.49
CA ALA A 13 2.43 3.92 -5.65
C ALA A 13 1.30 4.94 -5.59
N VAL A 14 1.04 5.61 -6.71
CA VAL A 14 -0.01 6.61 -6.83
C VAL A 14 -1.22 5.99 -7.53
N HIS A 15 -2.42 6.30 -7.04
CA HIS A 15 -3.64 5.85 -7.67
C HIS A 15 -3.79 6.48 -9.07
N PRO A 16 -4.03 5.69 -10.12
CA PRO A 16 -3.89 6.12 -11.53
C PRO A 16 -4.87 7.22 -11.95
N SER A 17 -6.08 7.26 -11.36
CA SER A 17 -7.10 8.27 -11.69
C SER A 17 -7.37 9.28 -10.57
N ASN A 18 -6.66 9.17 -9.43
CA ASN A 18 -6.82 10.10 -8.30
C ASN A 18 -5.47 10.31 -7.60
N PRO A 19 -4.66 11.28 -8.04
CA PRO A 19 -3.31 11.47 -7.53
C PRO A 19 -3.24 11.87 -6.04
N LYS A 20 -4.36 12.21 -5.41
CA LYS A 20 -4.41 12.42 -3.95
C LYS A 20 -4.28 11.12 -3.17
N VAL A 21 -4.60 9.98 -3.77
CA VAL A 21 -4.49 8.67 -3.13
C VAL A 21 -3.11 8.09 -3.42
N ILE A 22 -2.31 7.95 -2.37
CA ILE A 22 -0.93 7.44 -2.44
C ILE A 22 -0.78 6.29 -1.46
N TYR A 23 -0.06 5.24 -1.86
CA TYR A 23 0.29 4.11 -1.02
C TYR A 23 1.79 4.10 -0.76
N ALA A 24 2.21 3.73 0.45
CA ALA A 24 3.60 3.59 0.84
C ALA A 24 3.88 2.18 1.36
N ALA A 25 4.92 1.54 0.83
CA ALA A 25 5.45 0.28 1.31
C ALA A 25 6.45 0.53 2.44
N MET A 26 6.20 -0.06 3.61
CA MET A 26 7.04 0.13 4.79
C MET A 26 7.21 -1.18 5.56
N ARG A 27 8.15 -1.17 6.53
CA ARG A 27 8.36 -2.29 7.47
C ARG A 27 7.08 -2.70 8.20
N ASP A 28 6.24 -1.74 8.59
CA ASP A 28 5.03 -2.01 9.37
C ASP A 28 3.79 -2.28 8.50
N GLY A 29 3.96 -2.31 7.19
CA GLY A 29 2.91 -2.65 6.22
C GLY A 29 2.71 -1.57 5.17
N VAL A 30 1.52 -1.59 4.56
CA VAL A 30 1.12 -0.59 3.58
C VAL A 30 0.41 0.56 4.29
N PHE A 31 0.87 1.79 4.02
CA PHE A 31 0.20 3.01 4.44
C PHE A 31 -0.49 3.66 3.25
N ARG A 32 -1.56 4.41 3.51
CA ARG A 32 -2.33 5.12 2.50
C ARG A 32 -2.58 6.55 2.95
N SER A 33 -2.39 7.47 2.02
CA SER A 33 -2.85 8.85 2.11
C SER A 33 -4.03 9.06 1.15
N GLU A 34 -4.94 9.97 1.51
CA GLU A 34 -6.04 10.43 0.65
C GLU A 34 -5.96 11.93 0.33
N ASP A 35 -4.89 12.58 0.79
CA ASP A 35 -4.67 14.01 0.77
C ASP A 35 -3.28 14.37 0.21
N ALA A 36 -2.84 13.61 -0.80
CA ALA A 36 -1.57 13.81 -1.51
C ALA A 36 -0.33 13.78 -0.60
N GLY A 37 -0.36 12.95 0.44
CA GLY A 37 0.75 12.72 1.36
C GLY A 37 0.78 13.62 2.59
N GLN A 38 -0.22 14.48 2.79
CA GLN A 38 -0.31 15.35 3.98
C GLN A 38 -0.61 14.57 5.26
N SER A 39 -1.39 13.49 5.17
CA SER A 39 -1.64 12.57 6.27
C SER A 39 -1.69 11.12 5.80
N TRP A 40 -1.31 10.21 6.69
CA TRP A 40 -1.19 8.79 6.39
C TRP A 40 -1.94 7.94 7.41
N ARG A 41 -2.58 6.88 6.91
CA ARG A 41 -3.23 5.86 7.72
C ARG A 41 -2.74 4.50 7.28
N ARG A 42 -2.54 3.60 8.24
CA ARG A 42 -2.18 2.22 7.93
C ARG A 42 -3.33 1.54 7.20
N ALA A 43 -3.10 1.05 5.98
CA ALA A 43 -4.08 0.38 5.13
C ALA A 43 -4.15 -1.13 5.37
N ALA A 44 -3.67 -1.59 6.54
CA ALA A 44 -3.38 -2.98 6.87
C ALA A 44 -2.38 -3.64 5.88
N GLY A 45 -2.20 -4.95 5.98
CA GLY A 45 -1.35 -5.73 5.09
C GLY A 45 -0.18 -6.43 5.78
N PRO A 46 0.60 -7.19 5.02
CA PRO A 46 1.73 -7.91 5.58
C PRO A 46 2.79 -6.95 6.13
N LYS A 47 3.63 -7.42 7.05
CA LYS A 47 4.82 -6.68 7.48
C LYS A 47 5.96 -6.86 6.47
N ASN A 48 6.99 -6.04 6.59
CA ASN A 48 8.20 -6.07 5.75
C ASN A 48 7.86 -5.96 4.26
N VAL A 49 7.09 -4.93 3.90
CA VAL A 49 6.70 -4.69 2.50
C VAL A 49 7.85 -4.06 1.75
N ALA A 50 8.36 -4.76 0.74
CA ALA A 50 9.44 -4.31 -0.13
C ALA A 50 8.91 -3.41 -1.27
N ALA A 51 7.73 -3.72 -1.80
CA ALA A 51 7.14 -2.97 -2.91
C ALA A 51 5.61 -2.92 -2.82
N VAL A 52 5.02 -1.87 -3.39
CA VAL A 52 3.56 -1.72 -3.54
C VAL A 52 3.25 -1.27 -4.98
N ALA A 53 2.17 -1.79 -5.55
CA ALA A 53 1.70 -1.42 -6.89
C ALA A 53 0.17 -1.34 -6.92
N VAL A 54 -0.38 -0.41 -7.71
CA VAL A 54 -1.82 -0.26 -7.94
C VAL A 54 -2.13 -0.71 -9.35
N ASN A 55 -3.14 -1.57 -9.54
CA ASN A 55 -3.55 -1.99 -10.87
C ASN A 55 -4.11 -0.78 -11.64
N PRO A 56 -3.52 -0.39 -12.80
CA PRO A 56 -3.92 0.81 -13.53
C PRO A 56 -5.34 0.72 -14.11
N LYS A 57 -5.82 -0.49 -14.41
CA LYS A 57 -7.16 -0.74 -14.97
C LYS A 57 -8.22 -0.99 -13.91
N ARG A 58 -7.81 -1.45 -12.72
CA ARG A 58 -8.70 -1.72 -11.57
C ARG A 58 -8.06 -1.18 -10.29
N PRO A 59 -8.13 0.13 -10.03
CA PRO A 59 -7.38 0.76 -8.94
C PRO A 59 -7.72 0.29 -7.52
N SER A 60 -8.84 -0.41 -7.38
CA SER A 60 -9.23 -1.11 -6.15
C SER A 60 -8.46 -2.40 -5.90
N GLU A 61 -7.64 -2.84 -6.86
CA GLU A 61 -6.70 -3.94 -6.75
C GLU A 61 -5.30 -3.38 -6.49
N VAL A 62 -4.81 -3.59 -5.27
CA VAL A 62 -3.48 -3.14 -4.82
C VAL A 62 -2.66 -4.37 -4.43
N TYR A 63 -1.41 -4.41 -4.88
CA TYR A 63 -0.48 -5.48 -4.60
C TYR A 63 0.63 -5.00 -3.66
N ALA A 64 1.08 -5.87 -2.77
CA ALA A 64 2.19 -5.66 -1.87
C ALA A 64 3.10 -6.88 -1.93
N ALA A 65 4.38 -6.67 -2.20
CA ALA A 65 5.39 -7.74 -2.13
C ALA A 65 6.16 -7.61 -0.82
N THR A 66 6.32 -8.72 -0.11
CA THR A 66 7.14 -8.79 1.11
C THR A 66 8.58 -9.15 0.78
N VAL A 67 9.50 -8.84 1.70
CA VAL A 67 10.93 -9.17 1.57
C VAL A 67 11.18 -10.68 1.41
N ASP A 68 10.30 -11.53 1.95
CA ASP A 68 10.38 -12.99 1.80
C ASP A 68 9.87 -13.53 0.44
N GLY A 69 9.46 -12.64 -0.46
CA GLY A 69 8.98 -12.99 -1.80
C GLY A 69 7.48 -13.28 -1.89
N THR A 70 6.72 -13.20 -0.79
CA THR A 70 5.26 -13.38 -0.84
C THR A 70 4.57 -12.17 -1.47
N ILE A 71 3.68 -12.42 -2.43
CA ILE A 71 2.82 -11.38 -3.00
C ILE A 71 1.47 -11.41 -2.30
N TRP A 72 0.99 -10.24 -1.89
CA TRP A 72 -0.32 -10.05 -1.29
C TRP A 72 -1.14 -9.13 -2.18
N ALA A 73 -2.44 -9.38 -2.28
CA ALA A 73 -3.37 -8.51 -2.98
C ALA A 73 -4.51 -8.09 -2.07
N ARG A 74 -4.95 -6.84 -2.22
CA ARG A 74 -6.19 -6.32 -1.68
C ARG A 74 -7.11 -6.02 -2.86
N THR A 75 -8.33 -6.56 -2.86
CA THR A 75 -9.34 -6.35 -3.92
C THR A 75 -10.61 -5.72 -3.34
N ASN A 76 -11.46 -5.12 -4.20
CA ASN A 76 -12.70 -4.43 -3.82
C ASN A 76 -13.85 -5.35 -3.33
N GLY A 77 -13.51 -6.42 -2.61
CA GLY A 77 -14.41 -7.30 -1.88
C GLY A 77 -13.82 -7.81 -0.57
N GLY A 78 -12.51 -7.58 -0.33
CA GLY A 78 -11.83 -7.89 0.90
C GLY A 78 -11.30 -6.61 1.55
N GLN A 79 -11.76 -6.30 2.76
CA GLN A 79 -11.06 -5.35 3.64
C GLN A 79 -9.68 -5.89 4.08
N ARG A 80 -9.31 -7.09 3.63
CA ARG A 80 -8.14 -7.84 4.04
C ARG A 80 -7.21 -8.07 2.84
N TRP A 81 -5.94 -8.18 3.16
CA TRP A 81 -4.92 -8.60 2.21
C TRP A 81 -4.89 -10.12 2.19
N GLU A 82 -4.81 -10.69 1.00
CA GLU A 82 -4.76 -12.14 0.80
C GLU A 82 -3.48 -12.51 0.04
N PRO A 83 -2.79 -13.59 0.43
CA PRO A 83 -1.63 -14.04 -0.29
C PRO A 83 -2.04 -14.53 -1.68
N ARG A 84 -1.23 -14.21 -2.68
CA ARG A 84 -1.32 -14.72 -4.05
C ARG A 84 -0.16 -15.69 -4.26
N ARG A 85 -0.48 -16.90 -4.71
CA ARG A 85 0.48 -17.87 -5.25
C ARG A 85 0.48 -17.80 -6.76
#